data_AF-A0A519VG90-F1
#
_entry.id   AF-A0A519VG90-F1
#
_cell.length_a   1.000
_cell.length_b   1.000
_cell.length_c   1.000
_cell.angle_alpha   90.00
_cell.angle_beta   90.00
_cell.angle_gamma   90.00
#
_symmetry.space_group_name_H-M   'P 1'
#
loop_
_entity.id
_entity.type
_entity.pdbx_description
1 polymer ?
#
loop_
_entity_poly.entity_id
_entity_poly.type
_entity_poly.pdbx_seq_one_letter_code
_entity_poly.pdbx_strand_id
1 'polypeptide(L)' 'MPTPPESTKNSLRLRLFDHARARWPQLRDVDARFRGSFAYVDATLPDGTVLPLMRLRYGGSARSWGFAIHLAS' A
#
# COMPACT_ATOMS: atom_id res chain seq x y z
N MET A 1 -2.90 -12.04 15.19
CA MET A 1 -3.74 -10.95 14.62
C MET A 1 -4.34 -11.42 13.31
N PRO A 2 -5.55 -10.96 12.94
CA PRO A 2 -6.18 -11.40 11.70
C PRO A 2 -5.36 -10.99 10.48
N THR A 3 -5.26 -11.88 9.51
CA THR A 3 -4.79 -11.57 8.16
C THR A 3 -5.97 -10.96 7.39
N PRO A 4 -5.78 -9.88 6.61
CA PRO A 4 -6.85 -9.31 5.80
C PRO A 4 -7.38 -10.34 4.79
N PRO A 5 -8.70 -10.50 4.63
CA PRO A 5 -9.29 -11.32 3.57
C PRO A 5 -8.88 -10.83 2.17
N GLU A 6 -8.91 -11.69 1.16
CA GLU A 6 -8.56 -11.32 -0.22
C GLU A 6 -9.37 -10.13 -0.75
N SER A 7 -10.67 -10.06 -0.45
CA SER A 7 -11.51 -8.91 -0.79
C SER A 7 -10.99 -7.59 -0.19
N THR A 8 -10.47 -7.64 1.03
CA THR A 8 -9.85 -6.50 1.69
C THR A 8 -8.53 -6.13 1.04
N LYS A 9 -7.69 -7.11 0.68
CA LYS A 9 -6.43 -6.87 -0.05
C LYS A 9 -6.68 -6.19 -1.39
N ASN A 10 -7.63 -6.70 -2.17
CA ASN A 10 -8.00 -6.14 -3.48
C ASN A 10 -8.56 -4.72 -3.34
N SER A 11 -9.45 -4.49 -2.36
CA SER A 11 -9.98 -3.15 -2.09
C SER A 11 -8.90 -2.15 -1.65
N LEU A 12 -7.86 -2.61 -0.94
CA LEU A 12 -6.73 -1.76 -0.56
C LEU A 12 -5.91 -1.39 -1.79
N ARG A 13 -5.55 -2.36 -2.64
CA ARG A 13 -4.81 -2.09 -3.88
C ARG A 13 -5.51 -1.10 -4.78
N LEU A 14 -6.81 -1.29 -5.03
CA LEU A 14 -7.60 -0.38 -5.86
C LEU A 14 -7.57 1.05 -5.30
N ARG A 15 -7.82 1.22 -4.00
CA ARG A 15 -7.76 2.56 -3.37
C ARG A 15 -6.39 3.20 -3.46
N LEU A 16 -5.31 2.43 -3.29
CA LEU A 16 -3.94 2.94 -3.41
C LEU A 16 -3.66 3.38 -4.85
N PHE A 17 -4.05 2.56 -5.83
CA PHE A 17 -3.91 2.87 -7.24
C PHE A 17 -4.69 4.14 -7.63
N ASP A 18 -5.97 4.23 -7.28
CA ASP A 18 -6.82 5.38 -7.57
C ASP A 18 -6.25 6.66 -6.93
N HIS A 19 -5.79 6.56 -5.68
CA HIS A 19 -5.19 7.69 -4.98
C HIS A 19 -3.88 8.14 -5.63
N ALA A 20 -3.02 7.20 -6.00
CA ALA A 20 -1.76 7.49 -6.66
C ALA A 20 -2.00 8.13 -8.03
N ARG A 21 -2.96 7.64 -8.82
CA ARG A 21 -3.33 8.27 -10.10
C ARG A 21 -3.82 9.69 -9.95
N ALA A 22 -4.61 9.98 -8.90
CA ALA A 22 -5.14 11.31 -8.65
C ALA A 22 -4.10 12.30 -8.09
N ARG A 23 -3.15 11.82 -7.28
CA ARG A 23 -2.25 12.69 -6.48
C ARG A 23 -0.80 12.68 -6.95
N TRP A 24 -0.36 11.58 -7.56
CA TRP A 24 1.03 11.33 -7.96
C TRP A 24 1.10 10.77 -9.39
N PRO A 25 0.67 11.55 -10.40
CA PRO A 25 0.68 11.10 -11.80
C PRO A 25 2.07 10.77 -12.34
N GLN A 26 3.13 11.24 -11.69
CA GLN A 26 4.53 10.93 -12.01
C GLN A 26 4.97 9.52 -11.63
N LEU A 27 4.22 8.82 -10.77
CA LEU A 27 4.52 7.43 -10.43
C LEU A 27 4.04 6.51 -11.55
N ARG A 28 4.84 5.48 -11.85
CA ARG A 28 4.44 4.42 -12.77
C ARG A 28 3.34 3.57 -12.15
N ASP A 29 3.52 3.19 -10.89
CA ASP A 29 2.58 2.34 -10.16
C ASP A 29 2.72 2.47 -8.63
N VAL A 30 1.69 2.04 -7.91
CA VAL A 30 1.71 1.84 -6.45
C VAL A 30 1.01 0.51 -6.14
N ASP A 31 1.72 -0.40 -5.49
CA ASP A 31 1.18 -1.72 -5.10
C ASP A 31 1.43 -2.03 -3.62
N ALA A 32 0.70 -3.04 -3.12
CA ALA A 32 0.79 -3.54 -1.76
C ALA A 32 1.12 -5.04 -1.72
N ARG A 33 2.19 -5.40 -1.01
CA ARG A 33 2.57 -6.77 -0.68
C ARG A 33 2.09 -7.13 0.72
N PHE A 34 1.45 -8.28 0.89
CA PHE A 34 0.84 -8.67 2.17
C PHE A 34 1.64 -9.77 2.88
N ARG A 35 1.89 -9.59 4.17
CA ARG A 35 2.52 -10.60 5.05
C ARG A 35 1.84 -10.59 6.42
N GLY A 36 1.09 -11.63 6.74
CA GLY A 36 0.28 -11.71 7.95
C GLY A 36 -0.68 -10.52 8.06
N SER A 37 -0.67 -9.81 9.19
CA SER A 37 -1.52 -8.63 9.40
C SER A 37 -0.98 -7.35 8.74
N PHE A 38 0.09 -7.40 7.93
CA PHE A 38 0.74 -6.22 7.37
C PHE A 38 0.62 -6.14 5.86
N ALA A 39 0.50 -4.91 5.35
CA ALA A 39 0.66 -4.57 3.95
C ALA A 39 1.85 -3.60 3.81
N TYR A 40 2.76 -3.91 2.89
CA TYR A 40 3.93 -3.10 2.56
C TYR A 40 3.64 -2.40 1.24
N VAL A 41 3.61 -1.08 1.26
CA VAL A 41 3.23 -0.26 0.11
C VAL A 41 4.49 0.32 -0.51
N ASP A 42 4.67 0.04 -1.80
CA ASP A 42 5.82 0.47 -2.58
C ASP A 42 5.33 1.29 -3.80
N ALA A 43 6.07 2.32 -4.17
CA ALA A 43 5.90 3.04 -5.44
C ALA A 43 6.92 2.53 -6.46
N THR A 44 6.52 2.47 -7.72
CA THR A 44 7.43 2.28 -8.84
C THR A 44 7.56 3.59 -9.61
N LEU A 45 8.79 4.07 -9.80
CA LEU A 45 9.09 5.22 -10.66
C LEU A 45 9.11 4.82 -12.14
N PRO A 46 9.05 5.78 -13.08
CA PRO A 46 9.09 5.49 -14.51
C PRO A 46 10.33 4.70 -14.96
N ASP A 47 11.47 4.92 -14.30
CA ASP A 47 12.73 4.22 -14.55
C ASP A 47 12.78 2.79 -13.96
N GLY A 48 11.73 2.37 -13.25
CA GLY A 48 11.65 1.07 -12.58
C GLY A 48 12.18 1.05 -11.15
N THR A 49 12.65 2.18 -10.62
CA THR A 49 13.07 2.28 -9.22
C THR A 49 11.89 2.02 -8.31
N VAL A 50 12.06 1.11 -7.34
CA VAL A 50 11.04 0.77 -6.34
C VAL A 50 11.36 1.46 -5.02
N LEU A 51 10.44 2.29 -4.55
CA LEU A 51 10.58 3.06 -3.32
C LEU A 51 9.56 2.57 -2.28
N PRO A 52 10.02 2.08 -1.11
CA PRO A 52 9.10 1.79 -0.02
C PRO A 52 8.48 3.09 0.50
N LEU A 53 7.16 3.16 0.55
CA LEU A 53 6.43 4.36 1.01
C LEU A 53 6.03 4.25 2.47
N MET A 54 5.32 3.17 2.80
CA MET A 54 4.72 2.98 4.11
C MET A 54 4.37 1.52 4.36
N ARG A 55 4.16 1.20 5.64
CA ARG A 55 3.61 -0.07 6.08
C ARG A 55 2.26 0.17 6.75
N LEU A 56 1.29 -0.63 6.38
CA LEU A 56 -0.05 -0.65 6.95
C LEU A 56 -0.24 -1.91 7.81
N ARG A 57 -0.88 -1.79 8.97
CA ARG A 57 -1.26 -2.90 9.85
C ARG A 57 -2.78 -3.04 9.87
N TYR A 58 -3.30 -4.19 9.48
CA TYR A 58 -4.73 -4.48 9.43
C TYR A 58 -5.34 -4.41 10.84
N GLY A 59 -6.36 -3.56 10.99
CA GLY A 59 -7.07 -3.33 12.25
C GLY A 59 -8.35 -4.13 12.44
N GLY A 60 -8.66 -5.08 11.53
CA GLY A 60 -9.86 -5.93 11.60
C GLY A 60 -10.99 -5.52 10.66
N SER A 61 -10.86 -4.43 9.90
CA SER A 61 -11.81 -4.07 8.83
C SER A 61 -11.10 -3.41 7.66
N ALA A 62 -11.71 -3.44 6.46
CA ALA A 62 -11.12 -2.87 5.25
C ALA A 62 -10.82 -1.36 5.34
N ARG A 63 -11.46 -0.65 6.27
CA ARG A 63 -11.27 0.78 6.53
C ARG A 63 -10.33 1.08 7.70
N SER A 64 -9.92 0.08 8.48
CA SER A 64 -9.07 0.25 9.66
C SER A 64 -7.66 -0.27 9.40
N TRP A 65 -6.71 0.66 9.30
CA TRP A 65 -5.29 0.37 9.12
C TRP A 65 -4.46 1.28 10.03
N GLY A 66 -3.56 0.70 10.83
CA GLY A 66 -2.47 1.46 11.42
C GLY A 66 -1.43 1.79 10.35
N PHE A 67 -0.79 2.95 10.38
CA PHE A 67 0.18 3.38 9.37
C PHE A 67 1.56 3.66 9.99
N ALA A 68 2.61 3.42 9.21
CA ALA A 68 3.98 3.84 9.52
C ALA A 68 4.67 4.22 8.21
N ILE A 69 5.25 5.42 8.15
CA ILE A 69 5.95 5.92 6.95
C ILE A 69 7.36 5.34 6.91
N HIS A 70 7.85 5.04 5.71
CA HIS A 70 9.26 4.73 5.51
C HIS A 70 10.03 6.06 5.36
N LEU A 71 10.95 6.35 6.28
CA LEU A 71 11.85 7.50 6.11
C LEU A 71 12.97 7.12 5.14
N ALA A 72 13.21 7.98 4.15
CA ALA A 72 14.48 7.99 3.45
C ALA A 72 15.56 8.46 4.42
N SER A 73 16.57 7.62 4.66
CA SER A 73 17.76 7.91 5.47
C SER A 73 18.84 8.59 4.65
#